data_AF-A0A8B8KWW2-F1
#
_entry.id   AF-A0A8B8KWW2-F1
#
_cell.length_a   1.000
_cell.length_b   1.000
_cell.length_c   1.000
_cell.angle_alpha   90.00
_cell.angle_beta   90.00
_cell.angle_gamma   90.00
#
_symmetry.space_group_name_H-M   'P 1'
#
loop_
_entity.id
_entity.type
_entity.pdbx_description
1 polymer ?
#
loop_
_entity_poly.entity_id
_entity_poly.type
_entity_poly.pdbx_seq_one_letter_code
_entity_poly.pdbx_strand_id
1 'polypeptide(L)'
;MSSEKEASTSTTNRKLSCSTCFDALWFCYSPVHQMQQYYRLGVLDNCSDKWRAMVDCLLLKTKHASQVQEALETKEKSKTHIWTFRTPEEASYHWKELYGHLDEPEL
;
A
#
# COMPACT_ATOMS: atom_id res chain seq x y z
N MET A 1 6.33 -4.66 43.39
CA MET A 1 6.69 -5.49 42.23
C MET A 1 6.07 -4.83 41.01
N SER A 2 6.75 -3.86 40.39
CA SER A 2 7.91 -4.02 39.48
C SER A 2 7.48 -4.30 38.05
N SER A 3 7.92 -3.39 37.19
CA SER A 3 8.10 -3.47 35.74
C SER A 3 6.87 -3.22 34.87
N GLU A 4 6.65 -1.93 34.64
CA GLU A 4 6.64 -1.34 33.29
C GLU A 4 7.53 -2.19 32.36
N LYS A 5 6.90 -2.92 31.43
CA LYS A 5 7.62 -3.62 30.38
C LYS A 5 7.57 -2.72 29.16
N GLU A 6 8.61 -1.90 29.05
CA GLU A 6 8.98 -1.19 27.84
C GLU A 6 8.85 -2.13 26.64
N ALA A 7 7.93 -1.81 25.74
CA ALA A 7 7.97 -2.33 24.38
C ALA A 7 9.11 -1.61 23.65
N SER A 8 10.34 -1.98 24.00
CA SER A 8 11.53 -1.70 23.20
C SER A 8 11.45 -2.54 21.92
N THR A 9 10.62 -2.10 20.97
CA THR A 9 10.71 -2.58 19.60
C THR A 9 11.99 -2.03 19.00
N SER A 10 13.03 -2.85 19.10
CA SER A 10 14.32 -2.75 18.44
C SER A 10 14.27 -1.96 17.12
N THR A 11 14.83 -0.75 17.12
CA THR A 11 15.19 0.02 15.94
C THR A 11 16.38 -0.66 15.24
N THR A 12 16.12 -1.82 14.64
CA THR A 12 17.02 -2.33 13.60
C THR A 12 16.91 -1.36 12.43
N ASN A 13 17.97 -0.60 12.16
CA ASN A 13 18.09 0.26 10.98
C ASN A 13 17.55 -0.47 9.75
N ARG A 14 16.32 -0.14 9.33
CA ARG A 14 15.59 -0.83 8.27
C ARG A 14 16.30 -0.49 6.96
N LYS A 15 17.17 -1.39 6.50
CA LYS A 15 17.92 -1.19 5.25
C LYS A 15 16.91 -1.17 4.09
N LEU A 16 16.78 -0.02 3.42
CA LEU A 16 15.98 0.10 2.21
C LEU A 16 16.59 -0.74 1.08
N SER A 17 15.84 -1.73 0.60
CA SER A 17 16.19 -2.50 -0.60
C SER A 17 15.25 -2.13 -1.76
N CYS A 18 15.81 -1.57 -2.84
CA CYS A 18 15.05 -1.25 -4.06
C CYS A 18 14.94 -2.43 -5.04
N SER A 19 15.44 -3.62 -4.66
CA SER A 19 15.42 -4.82 -5.50
C SER A 19 13.99 -5.26 -5.85
N THR A 20 13.04 -5.09 -4.93
CA THR A 20 11.62 -5.40 -5.17
C THR A 20 10.98 -4.47 -6.20
N CYS A 21 11.31 -3.17 -6.16
CA CYS A 21 10.85 -2.21 -7.17
C CYS A 21 11.45 -2.51 -8.55
N PHE A 22 12.72 -2.92 -8.58
CA PHE A 22 13.39 -3.33 -9.81
C PHE A 22 12.77 -4.61 -10.40
N ASP A 23 12.55 -5.64 -9.58
CA ASP A 23 11.95 -6.90 -10.03
C ASP A 23 10.52 -6.66 -10.57
N ALA A 24 9.74 -5.82 -9.90
CA ALA A 24 8.41 -5.43 -10.38
C ALA A 24 8.44 -4.68 -11.73
N LEU A 25 9.43 -3.80 -11.93
CA LEU A 25 9.63 -3.11 -13.20
C LEU A 25 10.04 -4.09 -14.31
N TRP A 26 11.00 -4.97 -14.02
CA TRP A 26 11.47 -5.98 -14.95
C TRP A 26 10.32 -6.91 -15.38
N PHE A 27 9.51 -7.35 -14.42
CA PHE A 27 8.34 -8.16 -14.68
C PHE A 27 7.31 -7.43 -15.54
N CYS A 28 7.12 -6.12 -15.34
CA CYS A 28 6.20 -5.32 -16.16
C CYS A 28 6.61 -5.31 -17.64
N TYR A 29 7.91 -5.23 -17.94
CA TYR A 29 8.42 -5.31 -19.30
C TYR A 29 8.48 -6.75 -19.84
N SER A 30 8.19 -7.76 -19.03
CA SER A 30 8.22 -9.14 -19.50
C SER A 30 7.12 -9.39 -20.55
N PRO A 31 7.42 -10.14 -21.63
CA PRO A 31 6.43 -10.44 -22.67
C PRO A 31 5.18 -11.15 -22.12
N VAL A 32 5.36 -12.00 -21.11
CA VAL A 32 4.25 -12.73 -20.47
C VAL A 32 3.29 -11.76 -19.79
N HIS A 33 3.79 -10.80 -19.03
CA HIS A 33 2.94 -9.82 -18.36
C HIS A 33 2.15 -8.95 -19.35
N GLN A 34 2.84 -8.42 -20.37
CA GLN A 34 2.22 -7.57 -21.39
C GLN A 34 1.12 -8.30 -22.17
N MET A 35 1.36 -9.56 -22.56
CA MET A 35 0.37 -10.37 -23.24
C MET A 35 -0.82 -10.73 -22.32
N GLN A 36 -0.57 -11.00 -21.05
CA GLN A 36 -1.64 -11.27 -20.07
C GLN A 36 -2.54 -10.04 -19.85
N GLN A 37 -1.96 -8.85 -19.70
CA GLN A 37 -2.72 -7.61 -19.55
C GLN A 37 -3.51 -7.29 -20.82
N TYR A 38 -2.89 -7.45 -21.99
CA TYR A 38 -3.58 -7.23 -23.26
C TYR A 38 -4.77 -8.19 -23.44
N TYR A 39 -4.61 -9.48 -23.12
CA TYR A 39 -5.70 -10.44 -23.25
C TYR A 39 -6.84 -10.19 -22.26
N ARG A 40 -6.55 -9.71 -21.04
CA ARG A 40 -7.56 -9.49 -20.00
C ARG A 40 -8.25 -8.13 -20.07
N LEU A 41 -7.48 -7.07 -20.31
CA LEU A 41 -7.92 -5.68 -20.23
C LEU A 41 -7.92 -4.98 -21.59
N GLY A 42 -7.32 -5.57 -22.64
CA GLY A 42 -7.23 -4.97 -23.97
C GLY A 42 -6.19 -3.85 -24.10
N VAL A 43 -5.34 -3.66 -23.08
CA VAL A 43 -4.39 -2.54 -22.99
C VAL A 43 -2.98 -3.07 -22.70
N LEU A 44 -1.97 -2.44 -23.31
CA LEU A 44 -0.56 -2.66 -22.98
C LEU A 44 -0.13 -1.71 -21.87
N ASP A 45 0.55 -2.23 -20.85
CA ASP A 45 1.03 -1.43 -19.74
C ASP A 45 2.31 -0.69 -20.15
N ASN A 46 2.38 0.62 -19.89
CA ASN A 46 3.56 1.44 -20.17
C ASN A 46 4.62 1.39 -19.04
N CYS A 47 4.35 0.65 -17.96
CA CYS A 47 5.25 0.44 -16.83
C CYS A 47 5.69 1.73 -16.10
N SER A 48 5.06 2.88 -16.39
CA SER A 48 5.48 4.18 -15.85
C SER A 48 5.35 4.23 -14.33
N ASP A 49 4.35 3.59 -13.75
CA ASP A 49 4.16 3.54 -12.29
C ASP A 49 5.23 2.71 -11.60
N LYS A 50 5.64 1.59 -12.21
CA LYS A 50 6.74 0.77 -11.69
C LYS A 50 8.08 1.52 -11.80
N TRP A 51 8.27 2.27 -12.88
CA TRP A 51 9.46 3.12 -13.05
C TRP A 51 9.52 4.23 -12.00
N ARG A 52 8.40 4.95 -11.78
CA ARG A 52 8.28 5.96 -10.71
C ARG A 52 8.62 5.36 -9.35
N ALA A 53 8.06 4.19 -9.02
CA ALA A 53 8.36 3.51 -7.75
C ALA A 53 9.84 3.14 -7.59
N MET A 54 10.51 2.73 -8.68
CA MET A 54 11.95 2.46 -8.67
C MET A 54 12.77 3.73 -8.43
N VAL A 55 12.47 4.81 -9.16
CA VAL A 55 13.16 6.10 -9.01
C VAL A 55 12.93 6.66 -7.60
N ASP A 56 11.70 6.62 -7.09
CA ASP A 56 11.37 7.05 -5.73
C ASP A 56 12.17 6.28 -4.69
N CYS A 57 12.34 4.96 -4.86
CA CYS A 57 13.15 4.17 -3.94
C CYS A 57 14.63 4.57 -3.98
N LEU A 58 15.18 4.82 -5.18
CA LEU A 58 16.56 5.28 -5.33
C LEU A 58 16.78 6.66 -4.72
N LEU A 59 15.84 7.59 -4.92
CA LEU A 59 15.84 8.92 -4.32
C LEU A 59 15.71 8.88 -2.79
N LEU A 60 14.93 7.93 -2.24
CA LEU A 60 14.86 7.74 -0.80
C LEU A 60 16.17 7.16 -0.26
N LYS A 61 16.83 6.27 -0.99
CA LYS A 61 18.11 5.68 -0.58
C LYS A 61 19.26 6.70 -0.51
N THR A 62 19.21 7.79 -1.29
CA THR A 62 20.22 8.85 -1.26
C THR A 62 20.01 9.87 -0.14
N LYS A 63 18.85 9.86 0.54
CA LYS A 63 18.56 10.77 1.66
C LYS A 63 19.13 10.27 2.99
N HIS A 64 19.22 11.19 3.95
CA HIS A 64 19.67 10.87 5.31
C HIS A 64 18.73 9.87 5.99
N ALA A 65 19.28 8.94 6.76
CA ALA A 65 18.54 7.82 7.36
C ALA A 65 17.36 8.26 8.24
N SER A 66 17.46 9.41 8.94
CA SER A 66 16.36 9.93 9.77
C SER A 66 15.14 10.36 8.94
N GLN A 67 15.36 11.06 7.81
CA GLN A 67 14.28 11.48 6.91
C GLN A 67 13.64 10.28 6.19
N VAL A 68 14.46 9.27 5.89
CA VAL A 68 13.99 8.02 5.30
C VAL A 68 13.03 7.29 6.22
N GLN A 69 13.39 7.18 7.50
CA GLN A 69 12.57 6.47 8.47
C GLN A 69 11.22 7.16 8.68
N GLU A 70 11.21 8.49 8.81
CA GLU A 70 9.98 9.28 8.87
C GLU A 70 9.11 9.12 7.61
N ALA A 71 9.73 9.15 6.42
CA ALA A 71 9.02 8.94 5.15
C ALA A 71 8.44 7.53 5.02
N LEU A 72 9.07 6.52 5.62
CA LEU A 72 8.52 5.16 5.66
C LEU A 72 7.37 5.04 6.66
N GLU A 73 7.53 5.59 7.86
CA GLU A 73 6.50 5.55 8.90
C GLU A 73 5.23 6.28 8.47
N THR A 74 5.35 7.44 7.81
CA THR A 74 4.21 8.17 7.24
C THR A 74 3.50 7.36 6.16
N LYS A 75 4.24 6.64 5.30
CA LYS A 75 3.69 5.73 4.30
C LYS A 75 3.07 4.45 4.89
N GLU A 76 3.56 3.98 6.03
CA GLU A 76 2.95 2.84 6.73
C GLU A 76 1.64 3.27 7.41
N LYS A 77 1.62 4.43 8.06
CA LYS A 77 0.43 4.99 8.72
C LYS A 77 -0.68 5.37 7.74
N SER A 78 -0.35 5.79 6.52
CA SER A 78 -1.36 6.17 5.52
C SER A 78 -2.04 4.97 4.86
N LYS A 79 -1.45 3.77 4.93
CA LYS A 79 -2.08 2.55 4.43
C LYS A 79 -3.11 2.09 5.44
N THR A 80 -4.38 2.14 5.05
CA THR A 80 -5.44 1.50 5.83
C THR A 80 -5.18 0.00 5.90
N HIS A 81 -5.07 -0.55 7.10
CA HIS A 81 -4.88 -1.98 7.27
C HIS A 81 -6.16 -2.73 6.85
N ILE A 82 -6.02 -3.92 6.28
CA ILE A 82 -7.16 -4.78 5.88
C ILE A 82 -8.10 -5.03 7.07
N TRP A 83 -7.56 -5.10 8.29
CA TRP A 83 -8.28 -5.35 9.54
C TRP A 83 -8.64 -4.08 10.32
N THR A 84 -8.77 -2.93 9.65
CA THR A 84 -9.24 -1.71 10.32
C THR A 84 -10.77 -1.76 10.38
N PHE A 85 -11.32 -2.05 11.56
CA PHE A 85 -12.77 -2.06 11.75
C PHE A 85 -13.33 -0.63 11.69
N ARG A 86 -14.42 -0.46 10.95
CA ARG A 86 -15.23 0.76 11.00
C ARG A 86 -15.86 0.89 12.38
N THR A 87 -16.09 2.11 12.83
CA THR A 87 -16.92 2.34 14.02
C THR A 87 -18.37 1.91 13.74
N PRO A 88 -19.17 1.59 14.76
CA PRO A 88 -20.58 1.24 14.56
C PRO A 88 -21.36 2.30 13.78
N GLU A 89 -21.07 3.58 14.03
CA GLU A 89 -21.68 4.73 13.36
C GLU A 89 -21.32 4.76 11.86
N GLU A 90 -20.02 4.70 11.53
CA GLU A 90 -19.56 4.64 10.13
C GLU A 90 -20.09 3.41 9.39
N ALA A 91 -20.15 2.26 10.07
CA ALA A 91 -20.68 1.03 9.49
C ALA A 91 -22.17 1.17 9.16
N SER A 92 -22.97 1.76 10.07
CA SER A 92 -24.39 1.99 9.84
C SER A 92 -24.67 2.98 8.70
N TYR A 93 -23.88 4.07 8.61
CA TYR A 93 -23.99 5.03 7.50
C TYR A 93 -23.66 4.36 6.17
N HIS A 94 -22.54 3.65 6.10
CA HIS A 94 -22.09 2.97 4.88
C HIS A 94 -23.03 1.84 4.46
N TRP A 95 -23.63 1.14 5.43
CA TRP A 95 -24.69 0.17 5.15
C TRP A 95 -25.91 0.84 4.51
N LYS A 96 -26.39 1.95 5.09
CA LYS A 96 -27.53 2.69 4.56
C LYS A 96 -27.26 3.26 3.15
N GLU A 97 -26.04 3.69 2.88
CA GLU A 97 -25.63 4.17 1.55
C GLU A 97 -25.68 3.06 0.50
N LEU A 98 -25.19 1.86 0.82
CA LEU A 98 -25.15 0.74 -0.12
C LEU A 98 -26.48 0.00 -0.25
N TYR A 99 -27.20 -0.16 0.85
CA TYR A 99 -28.32 -1.10 0.99
C TYR A 99 -29.62 -0.45 1.46
N GLY A 100 -29.67 0.87 1.66
CA GLY A 100 -30.87 1.55 2.15
C GLY A 100 -32.10 1.38 1.25
N HIS A 101 -31.89 1.06 -0.03
CA HIS A 101 -32.96 0.71 -0.97
C HIS A 101 -33.69 -0.60 -0.63
N LEU A 102 -33.08 -1.49 0.18
CA LEU A 102 -33.70 -2.73 0.64
C LEU A 102 -34.67 -2.52 1.81
N ASP A 103 -34.57 -1.38 2.49
CA ASP A 103 -35.43 -1.02 3.62
C ASP A 103 -36.73 -0.32 3.15
N GLU A 104 -36.83 0.06 1.87
CA GLU A 104 -38.06 0.59 1.28
C GLU A 104 -39.02 -0.55 0.94
N PRO A 105 -40.26 -0.56 1.48
CA PRO A 105 -41.24 -1.56 1.09
C PRO A 105 -41.62 -1.37 -0.38
N GLU A 106 -41.47 -2.43 -1.18
CA GLU A 106 -41.99 -2.46 -2.56
C GLU A 106 -43.48 -2.11 -2.53
N LEU A 107 -43.84 -1.02 -3.21
CA LEU A 107 -45.18 -0.44 -3.24
C LEU A 107 -45.91 -0.84 -4.52
#